data_AF-S4YR30-F1
#
_entry.id   AF-S4YR30-F1
#
_cell.length_a   1.000
_cell.length_b   1.000
_cell.length_c   1.000
_cell.angle_alpha   90.00
_cell.angle_beta   90.00
_cell.angle_gamma   90.00
#
_symmetry.space_group_name_H-M   'P 1'
#
loop_
_entity.id
_entity.type
_entity.pdbx_description
1 polymer ?
#
loop_
_entity_poly.entity_id
_entity_poly.type
_entity_poly.pdbx_seq_one_letter_code
_entity_poly.pdbx_strand_id
1 'polypeptide(L)'
;MVTTFPADVVQELQDFILWQPDATEVGVEAIYVMVSKPYGESNAKGKYSGRDFHTEKAGGPIQNLDWKTAKIDRAGVDKVKLHTGRFGEQADNKVMVDRLERILKGELAATDTDKRFYTHEIRELERYRNLGTKDGERPKNRAEVWNNTHTATLEDYKINEKDQPLYTPEAEEAYRIAEEGK
;
A
#
# COMPACT_ATOMS: atom_id res chain seq x y z
N MET A 1 6.64 -1.24 -14.64
CA MET A 1 5.71 -1.45 -13.52
C MET A 1 6.47 -1.03 -12.27
N VAL A 2 6.21 0.17 -11.76
CA VAL A 2 6.81 0.66 -10.51
C VAL A 2 5.74 0.49 -9.46
N THR A 3 5.89 -0.52 -8.61
CA THR A 3 5.11 -0.59 -7.37
C THR A 3 5.50 0.63 -6.53
N THR A 4 4.55 1.52 -6.26
CA THR A 4 4.72 2.70 -5.40
C THR A 4 5.03 2.23 -3.97
N PHE A 5 6.31 2.01 -3.69
CA PHE A 5 6.82 1.71 -2.36
C PHE A 5 6.95 3.02 -1.58
N PRO A 6 6.44 3.13 -0.34
CA PRO A 6 6.70 4.30 0.48
C PRO A 6 8.22 4.46 0.68
N ALA A 7 8.77 5.62 0.30
CA ALA A 7 10.22 5.90 0.32
C ALA A 7 10.87 5.71 1.70
N ASP A 8 10.08 5.86 2.77
CA ASP A 8 10.52 5.66 4.14
C ASP A 8 10.73 4.18 4.49
N VAL A 9 10.14 3.21 3.77
CA VAL A 9 10.31 1.76 4.02
C VAL A 9 11.65 1.26 3.49
N VAL A 10 12.17 1.87 2.42
CA VAL A 10 13.44 1.48 1.78
C VAL A 10 14.63 1.64 2.74
N GLN A 11 14.57 2.61 3.67
CA GLN A 11 15.62 2.83 4.67
C GLN A 11 15.78 1.69 5.71
N GLU A 12 14.80 0.79 5.82
CA GLU A 12 14.84 -0.32 6.78
C GLU A 12 15.28 -1.65 6.15
N LEU A 13 15.58 -1.67 4.84
CA LEU A 13 16.10 -2.86 4.15
C LEU A 13 17.56 -3.12 4.53
N GLN A 14 17.84 -4.35 4.97
CA GLN A 14 19.19 -4.85 5.21
C GLN A 14 19.49 -5.91 4.17
N ASP A 15 19.90 -5.46 2.99
CA ASP A 15 20.26 -6.31 1.87
C ASP A 15 21.68 -6.04 1.36
N PHE A 16 22.27 -7.06 0.76
CA PHE A 16 23.57 -6.96 0.10
C PHE A 16 23.73 -8.04 -0.97
N ILE A 17 24.67 -7.81 -1.88
CA ILE A 17 25.12 -8.83 -2.84
C ILE A 17 26.37 -9.49 -2.27
N LEU A 18 26.29 -10.81 -2.05
CA LEU A 18 27.43 -11.65 -1.70
C LEU A 18 27.97 -12.29 -2.98
N TRP A 19 29.26 -12.14 -3.25
CA TRP A 19 29.94 -12.90 -4.29
C TRP A 19 30.56 -14.15 -3.69
N GLN A 20 30.20 -15.31 -4.22
CA GLN A 20 30.80 -16.59 -3.81
C GLN A 20 31.35 -17.34 -5.05
N PRO A 21 32.30 -18.28 -4.88
CA PRO A 21 32.69 -19.18 -5.95
C PRO A 21 31.46 -19.86 -6.56
N ASP A 22 31.43 -19.96 -7.88
CA ASP A 22 30.37 -20.71 -8.55
C ASP A 22 30.52 -22.22 -8.30
N ALA A 23 29.48 -23.00 -8.65
CA ALA A 23 29.46 -24.44 -8.44
C ALA A 23 30.61 -25.19 -9.16
N THR A 24 31.27 -24.56 -10.12
CA THR A 24 32.40 -25.11 -10.87
C THR A 24 33.76 -24.71 -10.29
N GLU A 25 33.79 -23.86 -9.26
CA GLU A 25 34.98 -23.31 -8.59
C GLU A 25 35.98 -22.61 -9.54
N VAL A 26 35.55 -22.24 -10.73
CA VAL A 26 36.37 -21.53 -11.75
C VAL A 26 35.92 -20.10 -11.98
N GLY A 27 34.78 -19.70 -11.42
CA GLY A 27 34.24 -18.35 -11.47
C GLY A 27 33.55 -17.94 -10.17
N VAL A 28 32.76 -16.89 -10.22
CA VAL A 28 31.97 -16.37 -9.09
C VAL A 28 30.53 -16.12 -9.51
N GLU A 29 29.62 -16.31 -8.57
CA GLU A 29 28.20 -15.95 -8.71
C GLU A 29 27.78 -14.92 -7.64
N ALA A 30 26.80 -14.09 -8.00
CA ALA A 30 26.22 -13.10 -7.11
C ALA A 30 24.96 -13.68 -6.45
N ILE A 31 24.96 -13.72 -5.11
CA ILE A 31 23.78 -14.01 -4.31
C ILE A 31 23.22 -12.69 -3.78
N TYR A 32 21.94 -12.44 -4.06
CA TYR A 32 21.20 -11.39 -3.37
C TYR A 32 20.72 -11.89 -2.01
N VAL A 33 21.15 -11.23 -0.93
CA VAL A 33 20.84 -11.59 0.46
C VAL A 33 19.95 -10.52 1.08
N MET A 34 18.84 -10.93 1.70
CA MET A 34 18.02 -10.08 2.59
C MET A 34 18.08 -10.66 4.01
N VAL A 35 18.66 -9.91 4.94
CA VAL A 35 19.01 -10.39 6.29
C VAL A 35 17.79 -10.54 7.21
N SER A 36 16.75 -9.72 7.00
CA SER A 36 15.52 -9.74 7.80
C SER A 36 14.29 -9.77 6.92
N LYS A 37 13.14 -10.18 7.48
CA LYS A 37 11.84 -9.98 6.81
C LYS A 37 11.43 -8.51 7.00
N PRO A 38 11.50 -7.66 5.97
CA PRO A 38 11.26 -6.23 6.14
C PRO A 38 9.83 -5.89 6.54
N TYR A 39 8.91 -6.84 6.33
CA TYR A 39 7.50 -6.72 6.69
C TYR A 39 7.11 -7.56 7.92
N GLY A 40 8.10 -8.03 8.68
CA GLY A 40 7.88 -8.93 9.81
C GLY A 40 7.51 -10.35 9.39
N GLU A 41 7.03 -11.13 10.35
CA GLU A 41 6.60 -12.51 10.12
C GLU A 41 5.27 -12.56 9.35
N SER A 42 5.11 -13.58 8.51
CA SER A 42 3.89 -13.86 7.76
C SER A 42 3.42 -15.28 8.05
N ASN A 43 2.10 -15.49 8.05
CA ASN A 43 1.47 -16.79 8.27
C ASN A 43 0.50 -17.19 7.14
N ALA A 44 0.29 -16.30 6.17
CA ALA A 44 -0.58 -16.53 5.03
C ALA A 44 -0.09 -15.79 3.79
N LYS A 45 -0.55 -16.25 2.63
CA LYS A 45 -0.42 -15.57 1.35
C LYS A 45 -1.81 -15.15 0.85
N GLY A 46 -1.97 -13.89 0.48
CA GLY A 46 -3.21 -13.36 -0.09
C GLY A 46 -3.58 -14.09 -1.37
N LYS A 47 -4.86 -14.45 -1.52
CA LYS A 47 -5.36 -15.18 -2.69
C LYS A 47 -5.41 -14.29 -3.92
N TYR A 48 -5.77 -13.03 -3.75
CA TYR A 48 -5.95 -12.08 -4.86
C TYR A 48 -4.69 -11.24 -5.10
N SER A 49 -4.09 -10.73 -4.03
CA SER A 49 -2.87 -9.90 -4.10
C SER A 49 -1.60 -10.72 -4.30
N GLY A 50 -1.57 -11.99 -3.87
CA GLY A 50 -0.37 -12.84 -3.86
C GLY A 50 0.68 -12.45 -2.81
N ARG A 51 0.40 -11.44 -1.98
CA ARG A 51 1.32 -10.89 -0.98
C ARG A 51 1.34 -11.76 0.29
N ASP A 52 2.51 -11.89 0.90
CA ASP A 52 2.63 -12.53 2.22
C ASP A 52 2.26 -11.54 3.32
N PHE A 53 1.46 -12.00 4.29
CA PHE A 53 1.03 -11.18 5.43
C PHE A 53 0.70 -12.04 6.66
N HIS A 54 0.44 -11.38 7.78
CA HIS A 54 0.04 -12.00 9.03
C HIS A 54 -1.43 -11.70 9.34
N THR A 55 -2.28 -12.72 9.21
CA THR A 55 -3.74 -12.62 9.38
C THR A 55 -4.16 -12.08 10.75
N GLU A 56 -3.51 -12.53 11.82
CA GLU A 56 -3.82 -12.11 13.19
C GLU A 56 -3.34 -10.69 13.53
N LYS A 57 -2.46 -10.10 12.71
CA LYS A 57 -1.92 -8.74 12.90
C LYS A 57 -2.46 -7.76 11.87
N ALA A 58 -3.55 -8.10 11.19
CA ALA A 58 -4.12 -7.32 10.09
C ALA A 58 -5.31 -6.42 10.49
N GLY A 59 -5.59 -6.26 11.80
CA GLY A 59 -6.68 -5.41 12.26
C GLY A 59 -8.08 -5.98 12.03
N GLY A 60 -8.22 -7.30 12.10
CA GLY A 60 -9.49 -8.04 11.99
C GLY A 60 -9.52 -9.03 10.82
N PRO A 61 -10.58 -9.86 10.73
CA PRO A 61 -10.68 -10.88 9.70
C PRO A 61 -10.82 -10.29 8.29
N ILE A 62 -10.51 -11.09 7.28
CA ILE A 62 -10.84 -10.79 5.88
C ILE A 62 -12.35 -10.89 5.70
N GLN A 63 -12.94 -9.91 5.01
CA GLN A 63 -14.35 -9.83 4.66
C GLN A 63 -14.55 -10.03 3.15
N ASN A 64 -15.77 -10.32 2.74
CA ASN A 64 -16.12 -10.47 1.32
C ASN A 64 -16.80 -9.18 0.83
N LEU A 65 -16.01 -8.15 0.53
CA LEU A 65 -16.50 -6.81 0.15
C LEU A 65 -16.43 -6.56 -1.36
N ASP A 66 -17.15 -5.54 -1.83
CA ASP A 66 -17.13 -5.07 -3.21
C ASP A 66 -17.04 -3.54 -3.25
N TRP A 67 -16.05 -3.03 -3.99
CA TRP A 67 -15.80 -1.61 -4.16
C TRP A 67 -16.65 -0.97 -5.26
N LYS A 68 -17.22 -1.75 -6.18
CA LYS A 68 -17.88 -1.25 -7.41
C LYS A 68 -19.10 -0.37 -7.12
N THR A 69 -19.81 -0.68 -6.04
CA THR A 69 -21.03 0.02 -5.61
C THR A 69 -20.75 1.20 -4.68
N ALA A 70 -19.49 1.49 -4.39
CA ALA A 70 -19.12 2.60 -3.51
C ALA A 70 -19.62 3.94 -4.06
N LYS A 71 -20.23 4.72 -3.16
CA LYS A 71 -20.59 6.12 -3.40
C LYS A 71 -19.61 6.98 -2.64
N ILE A 72 -18.88 7.82 -3.37
CA ILE A 72 -17.92 8.74 -2.78
C ILE A 72 -18.71 9.89 -2.13
N ASP A 73 -18.48 10.11 -0.85
CA ASP A 73 -19.10 11.16 -0.05
C ASP A 73 -18.07 11.94 0.78
N ARG A 74 -18.50 13.06 1.35
CA ARG A 74 -17.61 13.94 2.14
C ARG A 74 -16.96 13.20 3.31
N ALA A 75 -17.75 12.45 4.07
CA ALA A 75 -17.27 11.75 5.26
C ALA A 75 -16.20 10.70 4.95
N GLY A 76 -16.33 9.97 3.84
CA GLY A 76 -15.31 9.04 3.41
C GLY A 76 -14.08 9.73 2.86
N VAL A 77 -14.21 10.83 2.10
CA VAL A 77 -13.05 11.60 1.63
C VAL A 77 -12.25 12.16 2.81
N ASP A 78 -12.92 12.60 3.87
CA ASP A 78 -12.25 13.05 5.09
C ASP A 78 -11.47 11.91 5.79
N LYS A 79 -12.01 10.68 5.77
CA LYS A 79 -11.27 9.48 6.25
C LYS A 79 -10.08 9.14 5.37
N VAL A 80 -10.23 9.23 4.04
CA VAL A 80 -9.12 9.01 3.09
C VAL A 80 -7.97 9.97 3.41
N LYS A 81 -8.26 11.28 3.53
CA LYS A 81 -7.26 12.29 3.90
C LYS A 81 -6.59 12.01 5.24
N LEU A 82 -7.36 11.58 6.22
CA LEU A 82 -6.84 11.25 7.56
C LEU A 82 -5.84 10.09 7.51
N HIS A 83 -6.15 9.06 6.71
CA HIS A 83 -5.30 7.88 6.59
C HIS A 83 -4.05 8.15 5.76
N THR A 84 -4.20 8.73 4.57
CA THR A 84 -3.06 9.04 3.68
C THR A 84 -2.14 10.10 4.28
N GLY A 85 -2.70 11.07 5.01
CA GLY A 85 -1.94 12.10 5.73
C GLY A 85 -0.99 11.54 6.80
N ARG A 86 -1.22 10.33 7.31
CA ARG A 86 -0.30 9.64 8.26
C ARG A 86 1.11 9.52 7.66
N PHE A 87 1.22 9.36 6.36
CA PHE A 87 2.48 9.11 5.66
C PHE A 87 3.19 10.40 5.19
N GLY A 88 2.69 11.58 5.61
CA GLY A 88 3.19 12.86 5.14
C GLY A 88 2.61 13.23 3.78
N GLU A 89 3.00 14.39 3.25
CA GLU A 89 2.55 14.80 1.91
C GLU A 89 3.26 13.97 0.84
N GLN A 90 2.50 13.15 0.11
CA GLN A 90 2.98 12.40 -1.05
C GLN A 90 2.21 12.85 -2.29
N ALA A 91 2.92 13.02 -3.41
CA ALA A 91 2.40 13.67 -4.60
C ALA A 91 1.27 12.86 -5.28
N ASP A 92 1.39 11.53 -5.30
CA ASP A 92 0.36 10.59 -5.74
C ASP A 92 -0.92 10.67 -4.90
N ASN A 93 -0.79 10.63 -3.57
CA ASN A 93 -1.90 10.76 -2.63
C ASN A 93 -2.63 12.09 -2.81
N LYS A 94 -1.88 13.17 -3.03
CA LYS A 94 -2.43 14.50 -3.33
C LYS A 94 -3.30 14.46 -4.58
N VAL A 95 -2.80 13.88 -5.68
CA VAL A 95 -3.57 13.75 -6.93
C VAL A 95 -4.85 12.96 -6.70
N MET A 96 -4.79 11.82 -6.01
CA MET A 96 -5.98 11.01 -5.75
C MET A 96 -7.01 11.73 -4.86
N VAL A 97 -6.56 12.42 -3.80
CA VAL A 97 -7.44 13.22 -2.94
C VAL A 97 -8.09 14.36 -3.73
N ASP A 98 -7.34 15.07 -4.57
CA ASP A 98 -7.87 16.15 -5.41
C ASP A 98 -8.91 15.63 -6.41
N ARG A 99 -8.70 14.43 -6.98
CA ARG A 99 -9.69 13.75 -7.82
C ARG A 99 -10.98 13.44 -7.05
N LEU A 100 -10.87 12.90 -5.83
CA LEU A 100 -12.05 12.63 -4.99
C LEU A 100 -12.84 13.91 -4.67
N GLU A 101 -12.17 15.03 -4.42
CA GLU A 101 -12.83 16.34 -4.21
C GLU A 101 -13.56 16.82 -5.47
N ARG A 102 -12.97 16.65 -6.66
CA ARG A 102 -13.64 16.98 -7.93
C ARG A 102 -14.87 16.11 -8.20
N ILE A 103 -14.80 14.83 -7.82
CA ILE A 103 -15.97 13.93 -7.87
C ILE A 103 -17.09 14.42 -6.96
N LEU A 104 -16.77 14.85 -5.72
CA LEU A 104 -17.77 15.41 -4.80
C LEU A 104 -18.45 16.66 -5.33
N LYS A 105 -17.74 17.48 -6.11
CA LYS A 105 -18.29 18.68 -6.76
C LYS A 105 -19.08 18.38 -8.03
N GLY A 106 -19.09 17.13 -8.49
CA GLY A 106 -19.69 16.74 -9.77
C GLY A 106 -18.88 17.17 -11.00
N GLU A 107 -17.63 17.62 -10.82
CA GLU A 107 -16.73 18.06 -11.90
C GLU A 107 -16.07 16.88 -12.61
N LEU A 108 -16.09 15.69 -12.00
CA LEU A 108 -15.49 14.46 -12.51
C LEU A 108 -16.40 13.27 -12.20
N ALA A 109 -16.60 12.39 -13.18
CA ALA A 109 -17.25 11.11 -12.93
C ALA A 109 -16.27 10.15 -12.25
N ALA A 110 -16.72 9.46 -11.20
CA ALA A 110 -15.89 8.48 -10.49
C ALA A 110 -15.52 7.31 -11.40
N THR A 111 -14.22 7.03 -11.51
CA THR A 111 -13.72 5.83 -12.20
C THR A 111 -13.60 4.65 -11.24
N ASP A 112 -13.33 3.47 -11.78
CA ASP A 112 -13.07 2.28 -10.97
C ASP A 112 -11.82 2.42 -10.10
N THR A 113 -10.78 3.13 -10.58
CA THR A 113 -9.57 3.42 -9.79
C THR A 113 -9.89 4.32 -8.61
N ASP A 114 -10.69 5.37 -8.81
CA ASP A 114 -11.10 6.28 -7.71
C ASP A 114 -11.89 5.52 -6.62
N LYS A 115 -12.77 4.59 -7.02
CA LYS A 115 -13.54 3.76 -6.08
C LYS A 115 -12.67 2.76 -5.33
N ARG A 116 -11.74 2.08 -6.03
CA ARG A 116 -10.79 1.17 -5.39
C ARG A 116 -9.96 1.90 -4.35
N PHE A 117 -9.34 3.03 -4.73
CA PHE A 117 -8.58 3.87 -3.80
C PHE A 117 -9.42 4.29 -2.60
N TYR A 118 -10.57 4.93 -2.84
CA TYR A 118 -11.44 5.43 -1.77
C TYR A 118 -11.84 4.33 -0.77
N THR A 119 -12.28 3.17 -1.28
CA THR A 119 -12.71 2.06 -0.41
C THR A 119 -11.55 1.37 0.31
N HIS A 120 -10.40 1.25 -0.36
CA HIS A 120 -9.17 0.71 0.20
C HIS A 120 -8.67 1.57 1.37
N GLU A 121 -8.43 2.87 1.16
CA GLU A 121 -7.87 3.74 2.20
C GLU A 121 -8.76 3.81 3.46
N ILE A 122 -10.09 3.83 3.28
CA ILE A 122 -11.05 3.84 4.40
C ILE A 122 -10.98 2.53 5.20
N ARG A 123 -10.97 1.40 4.49
CA ARG A 123 -10.96 0.08 5.14
C ARG A 123 -9.62 -0.19 5.82
N GLU A 124 -8.53 0.26 5.23
CA GLU A 124 -7.20 0.15 5.82
C GLU A 124 -7.11 1.00 7.10
N LEU A 125 -7.65 2.21 7.11
CA LEU A 125 -7.75 3.04 8.32
C LEU A 125 -8.49 2.33 9.46
N GLU A 126 -9.60 1.66 9.17
CA GLU A 126 -10.34 0.88 10.17
C GLU A 126 -9.50 -0.26 10.75
N ARG A 127 -8.69 -0.94 9.91
CA ARG A 127 -7.76 -1.97 10.38
C ARG A 127 -6.67 -1.40 11.29
N TYR A 128 -6.11 -0.23 10.96
CA TYR A 128 -5.18 0.49 11.84
C TYR A 128 -5.81 0.79 13.20
N ARG A 129 -7.05 1.27 13.22
CA ARG A 129 -7.80 1.55 14.46
C ARG A 129 -8.05 0.28 15.28
N ASN A 130 -8.39 -0.83 14.63
CA ASN A 130 -8.57 -2.12 15.30
C ASN A 130 -7.27 -2.67 15.91
N LEU A 131 -6.11 -2.29 15.37
CA LEU A 131 -4.81 -2.57 15.98
C LEU A 131 -4.45 -1.62 17.14
N GLY A 132 -5.31 -0.66 17.46
CA GLY A 132 -5.07 0.35 18.49
C GLY A 132 -4.14 1.49 18.04
N THR A 133 -3.82 1.59 16.74
CA THR A 133 -3.05 2.72 16.21
C THR A 133 -3.95 3.94 16.14
N LYS A 134 -3.57 5.03 16.82
CA LYS A 134 -4.33 6.27 16.79
C LYS A 134 -4.28 6.93 15.42
N ASP A 135 -5.30 7.72 15.12
CA ASP A 135 -5.34 8.49 13.88
C ASP A 135 -4.16 9.47 13.81
N GLY A 136 -3.49 9.53 12.67
CA GLY A 136 -2.28 10.34 12.46
C GLY A 136 -0.99 9.80 13.11
N GLU A 137 -1.07 8.78 13.98
CA GLU A 137 0.12 8.19 14.60
C GLU A 137 0.80 7.19 13.66
N ARG A 138 2.14 7.20 13.63
CA ARG A 138 2.95 6.21 12.93
C ARG A 138 3.37 5.11 13.93
N PRO A 139 2.97 3.85 13.73
CA PRO A 139 3.38 2.77 14.63
C PRO A 139 4.88 2.49 14.50
N LYS A 140 5.52 2.01 15.57
CA LYS A 140 6.96 1.70 15.58
C LYS A 140 7.34 0.64 14.55
N ASN A 141 6.51 -0.39 14.40
CA ASN A 141 6.65 -1.46 13.39
C ASN A 141 5.87 -1.10 12.11
N ARG A 142 6.10 0.09 11.58
CA ARG A 142 5.35 0.68 10.44
C ARG A 142 5.28 -0.22 9.21
N ALA A 143 6.38 -0.84 8.81
CA ALA A 143 6.41 -1.71 7.64
C ALA A 143 5.54 -2.97 7.83
N GLU A 144 5.61 -3.62 9.00
CA GLU A 144 4.79 -4.79 9.34
C GLU A 144 3.30 -4.42 9.42
N VAL A 145 2.96 -3.35 10.14
CA VAL A 145 1.57 -2.90 10.27
C VAL A 145 1.01 -2.59 8.89
N TRP A 146 1.69 -1.75 8.11
CA TRP A 146 1.28 -1.41 6.75
C TRP A 146 1.09 -2.66 5.90
N ASN A 147 2.08 -3.55 5.82
CA ASN A 147 1.96 -4.71 4.94
C ASN A 147 0.77 -5.61 5.32
N ASN A 148 0.55 -5.82 6.62
CA ASN A 148 -0.53 -6.66 7.11
C ASN A 148 -1.92 -6.03 6.88
N THR A 149 -2.08 -4.75 7.20
CA THR A 149 -3.36 -4.04 6.99
C THR A 149 -3.65 -3.82 5.51
N HIS A 150 -2.64 -3.47 4.72
CA HIS A 150 -2.75 -3.22 3.30
C HIS A 150 -3.14 -4.50 2.57
N THR A 151 -2.39 -5.58 2.77
CA THR A 151 -2.67 -6.87 2.14
C THR A 151 -4.06 -7.38 2.50
N ALA A 152 -4.45 -7.31 3.77
CA ALA A 152 -5.78 -7.73 4.19
C ALA A 152 -6.91 -6.89 3.57
N THR A 153 -6.66 -5.61 3.32
CA THR A 153 -7.63 -4.73 2.64
C THR A 153 -7.75 -5.07 1.15
N LEU A 154 -6.64 -5.38 0.48
CA LEU A 154 -6.68 -5.89 -0.89
C LEU A 154 -7.51 -7.17 -0.98
N GLU A 155 -7.35 -8.08 -0.01
CA GLU A 155 -8.11 -9.32 0.05
C GLU A 155 -9.60 -9.08 0.34
N ASP A 156 -9.96 -8.10 1.18
CA ASP A 156 -11.37 -7.75 1.43
C ASP A 156 -12.11 -7.45 0.12
N TYR A 157 -11.44 -6.70 -0.76
CA TYR A 157 -11.98 -6.20 -2.02
C TYR A 157 -11.58 -7.02 -3.25
N LYS A 158 -10.82 -8.10 -3.06
CA LYS A 158 -10.34 -9.01 -4.12
C LYS A 158 -9.50 -8.28 -5.18
N ILE A 159 -8.70 -7.32 -4.73
CA ILE A 159 -7.89 -6.46 -5.59
C ILE A 159 -6.52 -7.11 -5.79
N ASN A 160 -6.10 -7.21 -7.05
CA ASN A 160 -4.69 -7.42 -7.40
C ASN A 160 -4.14 -6.10 -7.96
N GLU A 161 -3.33 -5.40 -7.16
CA GLU A 161 -2.79 -4.09 -7.49
C GLU A 161 -1.94 -4.05 -8.78
N LYS A 162 -1.43 -5.20 -9.24
CA LYS A 162 -0.69 -5.30 -10.52
C LYS A 162 -1.59 -5.12 -11.73
N ASP A 163 -2.82 -5.63 -11.65
CA ASP A 163 -3.79 -5.60 -12.75
C ASP A 163 -4.90 -4.57 -12.51
N GLN A 164 -5.09 -4.16 -11.26
CA GLN A 164 -6.14 -3.27 -10.76
C GLN A 164 -5.51 -2.19 -9.87
N PRO A 165 -4.83 -1.20 -10.46
CA PRO A 165 -4.09 -0.21 -9.68
C PRO A 165 -5.03 0.60 -8.78
N LEU A 166 -4.48 0.99 -7.63
CA LEU A 166 -5.11 1.92 -6.68
C LEU A 166 -4.88 3.38 -7.06
N TYR A 167 -3.82 3.69 -7.80
CA TYR A 167 -3.49 5.04 -8.25
C TYR A 167 -3.81 5.20 -9.74
N THR A 168 -4.17 6.41 -10.16
CA THR A 168 -4.29 6.70 -11.59
C THR A 168 -2.91 6.94 -12.21
N PRO A 169 -2.76 6.82 -13.54
CA PRO A 169 -1.49 7.12 -14.20
C PRO A 169 -0.95 8.52 -13.88
N GLU A 170 -1.84 9.51 -13.69
CA GLU A 170 -1.42 10.86 -13.30
C GLU A 170 -0.88 10.93 -11.87
N ALA A 171 -1.41 10.12 -10.96
CA ALA A 171 -0.91 10.03 -9.60
C ALA A 171 0.45 9.30 -9.56
N GLU A 172 0.58 8.19 -10.30
CA GLU A 172 1.86 7.49 -10.47
C GLU A 172 2.93 8.41 -11.08
N GLU A 173 2.54 9.25 -12.05
CA GLU A 173 3.43 10.24 -12.64
C GLU A 173 3.89 11.29 -11.63
N ALA A 174 2.96 11.82 -10.84
CA ALA A 174 3.27 12.79 -9.80
C ALA A 174 4.27 12.22 -8.77
N TYR A 175 4.14 10.94 -8.42
CA TYR A 175 5.11 10.23 -7.59
C TYR A 175 6.50 10.18 -8.25
N ARG A 176 6.59 9.76 -9.52
CA ARG A 176 7.88 9.67 -10.22
C ARG A 176 8.60 11.01 -10.25
N ILE A 177 7.91 12.08 -10.61
CA ILE A 177 8.47 13.44 -10.66
C ILE A 177 8.97 13.88 -9.28
N ALA A 178 8.24 13.55 -8.21
CA ALA A 178 8.62 13.91 -6.85
C ALA A 178 9.85 13.14 -6.34
N GLU A 179 10.06 11.90 -6.79
CA GLU A 179 11.23 11.09 -6.44
C GLU A 179 12.46 11.44 -7.28
N GLU A 180 12.31 11.76 -8.57
CA GLU A 180 13.41 12.19 -9.44
C GLU A 180 14.00 13.55 -9.04
N GLY A 181 13.24 14.36 -8.29
CA GLY A 181 13.67 15.65 -7.75
C GLY A 181 14.43 15.59 -6.41
N LYS A 182 14.65 14.40 -5.84
CA LYS A 182 15.39 14.18 -4.59
C LYS A 182 16.82 13.73 -4.85
#